data_AF-A0A4Q3ZGK8-F1
#
_entry.id   AF-A0A4Q3ZGK8-F1
#
_cell.length_a   1.000
_cell.length_b   1.000
_cell.length_c   1.000
_cell.angle_alpha   90.00
_cell.angle_beta   90.00
_cell.angle_gamma   90.00
#
_symmetry.space_group_name_H-M   'P 1'
#
loop_
_entity.id
_entity.type
_entity.pdbx_description
1 polymer ?
#
loop_
_entity_poly.entity_id
_entity_poly.type
_entity_poly.pdbx_seq_one_letter_code
_entity_poly.pdbx_strand_id
1 'polypeptide(L)'
;MTHTYAQGDGAAETGPAITPIKRTRGRETAVAGPWTLIWLKFLRHKVALVAGCIILVMILIGVFAEFLAPALPEASKPQFTYAPPQELSFFVTQADGSSRFMPHVTGYKQEVDKASLRRIFTIDETKVVPIGFFVKGPKYKLWGLFPSDVHLMGPLKASDT
;
A
#
# COMPACT_ATOMS: atom_id res chain seq x y z
N MET A 1 38.15 -38.62 -84.42
CA MET A 1 38.68 -37.59 -83.50
C MET A 1 37.48 -37.01 -82.77
N THR A 2 37.27 -37.46 -81.54
CA THR A 2 36.08 -37.27 -80.71
C THR A 2 36.20 -35.97 -79.91
N HIS A 3 35.21 -35.07 -80.02
CA HIS A 3 35.05 -33.95 -79.10
C HIS A 3 33.67 -34.04 -78.44
N THR A 4 33.70 -34.43 -77.17
CA THR A 4 32.60 -34.43 -76.21
C THR A 4 32.24 -32.99 -75.86
N TYR A 5 31.01 -32.56 -76.15
CA TYR A 5 30.43 -31.36 -75.55
C TYR A 5 29.58 -31.76 -74.35
N ALA A 6 29.94 -31.20 -73.19
CA ALA A 6 29.20 -31.37 -71.95
C ALA A 6 27.84 -30.67 -72.04
N GLN A 7 26.80 -31.40 -71.64
CA GLN A 7 25.45 -30.95 -71.38
C GLN A 7 25.48 -29.80 -70.36
N GLY A 8 25.27 -28.56 -70.82
CA GLY A 8 24.95 -27.43 -69.96
C GLY A 8 23.44 -27.28 -69.91
N ASP A 9 22.80 -27.85 -68.88
CA ASP A 9 21.38 -27.65 -68.61
C ASP A 9 21.14 -26.18 -68.25
N GLY A 10 20.72 -25.40 -69.26
CA GLY A 10 20.25 -24.03 -69.10
C GLY A 10 18.89 -24.00 -68.42
N ALA A 11 18.88 -24.21 -67.10
CA ALA A 11 17.74 -23.90 -66.25
C ALA A 11 17.59 -22.37 -66.20
N ALA A 12 16.77 -21.85 -67.11
CA ALA A 12 16.22 -20.51 -67.03
C ALA A 12 15.28 -20.44 -65.83
N GLU A 13 15.72 -19.94 -64.66
CA GLU A 13 14.86 -19.37 -63.60
C GLU A 13 15.66 -18.41 -62.70
N THR A 14 16.09 -17.26 -63.23
CA THR A 14 16.54 -16.11 -62.41
C THR A 14 15.46 -15.04 -62.35
N GLY A 15 14.25 -15.43 -61.93
CA GLY A 15 13.32 -14.47 -61.33
C GLY A 15 13.90 -13.98 -59.99
N PRO A 16 13.62 -12.74 -59.55
CA PRO A 16 14.12 -12.28 -58.26
C PRO A 16 13.61 -13.24 -57.18
N ALA A 17 14.51 -13.74 -56.35
CA ALA A 17 14.19 -14.57 -55.20
C ALA A 17 13.28 -13.80 -54.24
N ILE A 18 11.97 -13.83 -54.49
CA ILE A 18 10.95 -13.45 -53.53
C ILE A 18 10.97 -14.50 -52.43
N THR A 19 11.89 -14.30 -51.48
CA THR A 19 11.88 -15.07 -50.24
C THR A 19 10.49 -14.88 -49.64
N PRO A 20 9.73 -15.96 -49.35
CA PRO A 20 8.46 -15.79 -48.69
C PRO A 20 8.75 -15.16 -47.33
N ILE A 21 8.38 -13.88 -47.17
CA ILE A 21 8.41 -13.23 -45.86
C ILE A 21 7.51 -14.09 -44.98
N LYS A 22 8.12 -14.83 -44.06
CA LYS A 22 7.42 -15.54 -43.00
C LYS A 22 6.65 -14.50 -42.22
N ARG A 23 5.38 -14.26 -42.58
CA ARG A 23 4.43 -13.52 -41.75
C ARG A 23 4.24 -14.37 -40.49
N THR A 24 5.11 -14.16 -39.50
CA THR A 24 4.77 -14.47 -38.11
C THR A 24 3.41 -13.86 -37.90
N ARG A 25 2.42 -14.71 -37.61
CA ARG A 25 1.03 -14.34 -37.39
C ARG A 25 1.01 -13.24 -36.33
N GLY A 26 1.05 -12.00 -36.78
CA GLY A 26 0.98 -10.81 -35.97
C GLY A 26 -0.43 -10.83 -35.41
N ARG A 27 -0.56 -11.35 -34.19
CA ARG A 27 -1.74 -11.22 -33.35
C ARG A 27 -2.29 -9.81 -33.58
N GLU A 28 -3.56 -9.70 -33.97
CA GLU A 28 -4.25 -8.50 -34.50
C GLU A 28 -3.95 -7.19 -33.75
N THR A 29 -2.75 -6.63 -33.90
CA THR A 29 -2.36 -5.33 -33.36
C THR A 29 -2.53 -4.23 -34.41
N ALA A 30 -2.90 -4.59 -35.64
CA ALA A 30 -3.10 -3.64 -36.74
C ALA A 30 -4.29 -2.69 -36.53
N VAL A 31 -5.19 -3.00 -35.59
CA VAL A 31 -6.35 -2.17 -35.21
C VAL A 31 -6.25 -1.65 -33.77
N ALA A 32 -5.15 -1.93 -33.07
CA ALA A 32 -4.98 -1.47 -31.69
C ALA A 32 -4.64 0.02 -31.69
N GLY A 33 -5.44 0.82 -30.98
CA GLY A 33 -5.17 2.25 -30.82
C GLY A 33 -3.79 2.50 -30.18
N PRO A 34 -3.15 3.67 -30.43
CA PRO A 34 -1.83 3.98 -29.91
C PRO A 34 -1.68 3.77 -28.40
N TRP A 35 -2.73 4.08 -27.62
CA TRP A 35 -2.77 3.88 -26.17
C TRP A 35 -2.70 2.41 -25.75
N THR A 36 -3.39 1.53 -26.48
CA THR A 36 -3.37 0.08 -26.23
C THR A 36 -1.98 -0.50 -26.46
N LEU A 37 -1.29 -0.04 -27.50
CA LEU A 37 0.09 -0.46 -27.78
C LEU A 37 1.07 0.01 -26.69
N ILE A 38 0.90 1.23 -26.19
CA ILE A 38 1.69 1.78 -25.07
C ILE A 38 1.45 0.96 -23.80
N TRP A 39 0.18 0.71 -23.43
CA TRP A 39 -0.17 -0.05 -22.23
C TRP A 39 0.35 -1.48 -22.26
N LEU A 40 0.21 -2.17 -23.40
CA LEU A 40 0.75 -3.53 -23.59
C LEU A 40 2.28 -3.57 -23.47
N LYS A 41 2.97 -2.55 -23.99
CA LYS A 41 4.43 -2.43 -23.85
C LYS A 41 4.81 -2.15 -22.39
N PHE A 42 4.09 -1.27 -21.71
CA PHE A 42 4.30 -0.95 -20.30
C PHE A 42 4.13 -2.18 -19.39
N LEU A 43 3.05 -2.95 -19.58
CA LEU A 43 2.79 -4.20 -18.84
C LEU A 43 3.85 -5.28 -19.03
N ARG A 44 4.67 -5.22 -20.09
CA ARG A 44 5.78 -6.18 -20.29
C ARG A 44 7.00 -5.84 -19.43
N HIS A 45 7.14 -4.60 -18.96
CA HIS A 45 8.27 -4.17 -18.15
C HIS A 45 8.02 -4.40 -16.66
N LYS A 46 8.60 -5.47 -16.10
CA LYS A 46 8.46 -5.82 -14.67
C LYS A 46 8.85 -4.66 -13.73
N VAL A 47 9.91 -3.92 -14.05
CA VAL A 47 10.37 -2.76 -13.25
C VAL A 47 9.33 -1.64 -13.26
N ALA A 48 8.76 -1.34 -14.43
CA ALA A 48 7.75 -0.30 -14.58
C ALA A 48 6.46 -0.64 -13.81
N LEU A 49 6.09 -1.93 -13.77
CA LEU A 49 4.96 -2.40 -12.98
C LEU A 49 5.18 -2.26 -11.47
N VAL A 50 6.36 -2.62 -10.97
CA VAL A 50 6.69 -2.47 -9.55
C VAL A 50 6.68 -1.00 -9.15
N ALA A 51 7.31 -0.13 -9.94
CA ALA A 51 7.30 1.31 -9.70
C ALA A 51 5.87 1.88 -9.73
N GLY A 52 5.06 1.48 -10.71
CA GLY A 52 3.65 1.86 -10.80
C GLY A 52 2.83 1.39 -9.59
N CYS A 53 3.09 0.18 -9.10
CA CYS A 53 2.45 -0.36 -7.90
C CYS A 53 2.79 0.47 -6.65
N ILE A 54 4.06 0.81 -6.46
CA ILE A 54 4.49 1.65 -5.32
C ILE A 54 3.82 3.02 -5.37
N ILE A 55 3.81 3.67 -6.53
CA ILE A 55 3.15 4.97 -6.72
C ILE A 55 1.65 4.86 -6.43
N LEU A 56 1.00 3.81 -6.93
CA LEU A 56 -0.41 3.56 -6.69
C LEU A 56 -0.70 3.42 -5.18
N VAL A 57 0.10 2.67 -4.45
CA VAL A 57 -0.03 2.52 -2.99
C VAL A 57 0.13 3.87 -2.28
N MET A 58 1.11 4.69 -2.66
CA MET A 58 1.28 6.04 -2.09
C MET A 58 0.08 6.94 -2.36
N ILE A 59 -0.47 6.90 -3.57
CA ILE A 59 -1.68 7.65 -3.92
C ILE A 59 -2.87 7.16 -3.08
N LEU A 60 -3.03 5.84 -2.92
CA LEU A 60 -4.10 5.28 -2.07
C LEU A 60 -3.96 5.73 -0.61
N ILE A 61 -2.75 5.75 -0.05
CA ILE A 61 -2.50 6.26 1.30
C ILE A 61 -2.96 7.72 1.43
N GLY A 62 -2.65 8.58 0.44
CA GLY A 62 -3.07 9.97 0.45
C GLY A 62 -4.57 10.16 0.28
N VAL A 63 -5.19 9.42 -0.65
CA VAL A 63 -6.63 9.49 -0.94
C VAL A 63 -7.48 8.97 0.23
N PHE A 64 -6.97 7.98 0.98
CA PHE A 64 -7.63 7.42 2.16
C PHE A 64 -6.99 7.91 3.48
N ALA A 65 -6.30 9.05 3.47
CA ALA A 65 -5.60 9.57 4.64
C ALA A 65 -6.53 9.76 5.84
N GLU A 66 -7.77 10.20 5.63
CA GLU A 66 -8.74 10.42 6.70
C GLU A 66 -9.18 9.11 7.37
N PHE A 67 -9.27 8.02 6.59
CA PHE A 67 -9.54 6.67 7.10
C PHE A 67 -8.31 6.06 7.80
N LEU A 68 -7.11 6.37 7.31
CA LEU A 68 -5.85 5.83 7.82
C LEU A 68 -5.38 6.55 9.10
N ALA A 69 -5.73 7.82 9.26
CA ALA A 69 -5.37 8.62 10.43
C ALA A 69 -6.08 8.08 11.70
N PRO A 70 -5.35 7.82 12.79
CA PRO A 70 -5.93 7.31 14.04
C PRO A 70 -6.69 8.37 14.84
N ALA A 71 -6.48 9.67 14.54
CA ALA A 71 -7.13 10.79 15.19
C ALA A 71 -7.36 11.94 14.20
N LEU A 72 -8.29 12.84 14.52
CA LEU A 72 -8.55 14.03 13.71
C LEU A 72 -7.39 15.04 13.86
N PRO A 73 -7.04 15.77 12.79
CA PRO A 73 -6.08 16.87 12.87
C PRO A 73 -6.44 17.93 13.93
N GLU A 74 -7.74 18.14 14.16
CA GLU A 74 -8.29 19.12 15.09
C GLU A 74 -8.48 18.57 16.51
N ALA A 75 -8.32 17.25 16.71
CA ALA A 75 -8.47 16.62 18.03
C ALA A 75 -7.25 16.91 18.91
N SER A 76 -7.37 17.93 19.76
CA SER A 76 -6.38 18.22 20.79
C SER A 76 -6.79 17.60 22.13
N LYS A 77 -5.83 16.94 22.82
CA LYS A 77 -5.99 16.48 24.20
C LYS A 77 -5.02 17.24 25.12
N PRO A 78 -5.41 18.41 25.65
CA PRO A 78 -4.53 19.26 26.47
C PRO A 78 -4.00 18.58 27.73
N GLN A 79 -4.67 17.54 28.23
CA GLN A 79 -4.21 16.74 29.36
C GLN A 79 -2.89 16.00 29.04
N PHE A 80 -2.73 15.50 27.82
CA PHE A 80 -1.54 14.74 27.39
C PHE A 80 -0.48 15.61 26.70
N THR A 81 -0.53 16.95 26.86
CA THR A 81 0.53 17.83 26.34
C THR A 81 1.86 17.48 26.99
N TYR A 82 2.87 17.17 26.17
CA TYR A 82 4.20 16.67 26.57
C TYR A 82 4.20 15.27 27.20
N ALA A 83 3.13 14.49 27.04
CA ALA A 83 3.19 13.07 27.36
C ALA A 83 4.21 12.38 26.43
N PRO A 84 5.00 11.42 26.94
CA PRO A 84 5.88 10.62 26.09
C PRO A 84 5.07 9.80 25.07
N PRO A 85 5.70 9.34 23.97
CA PRO A 85 5.05 8.44 23.03
C PRO A 85 4.54 7.18 23.73
N GLN A 86 3.32 6.77 23.38
CA GLN A 86 2.70 5.56 23.93
C GLN A 86 3.28 4.31 23.30
N GLU A 87 3.65 3.33 24.13
CA GLU A 87 4.17 2.05 23.67
C GLU A 87 3.04 1.07 23.34
N LEU A 88 3.28 0.28 22.29
CA LEU A 88 2.40 -0.80 21.82
C LEU A 88 2.83 -2.12 22.44
N SER A 89 1.93 -2.73 23.20
CA SER A 89 2.14 -4.01 23.86
C SER A 89 1.17 -5.05 23.32
N PHE A 90 1.63 -6.28 23.13
CA PHE A 90 0.82 -7.35 22.52
C PHE A 90 0.28 -8.37 23.52
N PHE A 91 0.82 -8.39 24.73
CA PHE A 91 0.54 -9.42 25.73
C PHE A 91 0.22 -8.80 27.07
N VAL A 92 -0.87 -9.24 27.69
CA VAL A 92 -1.23 -8.85 29.07
C VAL A 92 -1.03 -10.05 29.99
N THR A 93 -0.39 -9.81 31.14
CA THR A 93 -0.26 -10.78 32.22
C THR A 93 -1.51 -10.73 33.08
N GLN A 94 -2.22 -11.86 33.19
CA GLN A 94 -3.40 -11.98 34.04
C GLN A 94 -3.00 -12.30 35.50
N ALA A 95 -3.97 -12.16 36.41
CA ALA A 95 -3.75 -12.39 37.84
C ALA A 95 -3.34 -13.84 38.18
N ASP A 96 -3.63 -14.79 37.30
CA ASP A 96 -3.22 -16.20 37.39
C ASP A 96 -1.80 -16.45 36.84
N GLY A 97 -1.10 -15.40 36.38
CA GLY A 97 0.22 -15.49 35.76
C GLY A 97 0.19 -15.92 34.29
N SER A 98 -0.98 -16.16 33.70
CA SER A 98 -1.10 -16.49 32.28
C SER A 98 -0.94 -15.25 31.41
N SER A 99 -0.32 -15.42 30.24
CA SER A 99 -0.21 -14.36 29.23
C SER A 99 -1.31 -14.50 28.20
N ARG A 100 -2.05 -13.42 27.94
CA ARG A 100 -3.08 -13.36 26.90
C ARG A 100 -2.66 -12.42 25.79
N PHE A 101 -2.72 -12.90 24.54
CA PHE A 101 -2.53 -12.05 23.36
C PHE A 101 -3.69 -11.05 23.23
N MET A 102 -3.36 -9.78 23.40
CA MET A 102 -4.26 -8.65 23.26
C MET A 102 -3.41 -7.41 22.92
N PRO A 103 -3.38 -6.97 21.65
CA PRO A 103 -2.79 -5.69 21.28
C PRO A 103 -3.42 -4.55 22.10
N HIS A 104 -2.60 -3.79 22.80
CA HIS A 104 -3.04 -2.72 23.67
C HIS A 104 -1.97 -1.64 23.81
N VAL A 105 -2.42 -0.52 24.36
CA VAL A 105 -1.58 0.60 24.76
C VAL A 105 -1.77 0.82 26.25
N THR A 106 -0.68 1.09 26.97
CA THR A 106 -0.73 1.39 28.40
C THR A 106 -1.07 2.86 28.64
N GLY A 107 -1.95 3.11 29.59
CA GLY A 107 -2.35 4.45 29.98
C GLY A 107 -1.27 5.16 30.80
N TYR A 108 -1.37 6.50 30.85
CA TYR A 108 -0.57 7.31 31.76
C TYR A 108 -1.37 7.70 33.00
N LYS A 109 -0.68 7.76 34.13
CA LYS A 109 -1.08 8.52 35.31
C LYS A 109 -0.38 9.88 35.25
N GLN A 110 -1.17 10.94 35.34
CA GLN A 110 -0.67 12.30 35.37
C GLN A 110 -0.68 12.81 36.81
N GLU A 111 0.47 13.28 37.27
CA GLU A 111 0.61 13.94 38.57
C GLU A 111 1.15 15.36 38.35
N VAL A 112 0.65 16.33 39.11
CA VAL A 112 1.12 17.71 39.05
C VAL A 112 2.04 17.94 40.24
N ASP A 113 3.30 18.24 39.98
CA ASP A 113 4.22 18.67 41.01
C ASP A 113 3.81 20.07 41.50
N LYS A 114 3.46 20.18 42.78
CA LYS A 114 2.99 21.44 43.38
C LYS A 114 4.06 22.52 43.45
N ALA A 115 5.34 22.13 43.47
CA ALA A 115 6.45 23.09 43.56
C ALA A 115 6.77 23.73 42.21
N SER A 116 6.77 22.94 41.13
CA SER A 116 7.13 23.42 39.79
C SER A 116 5.94 23.61 38.84
N LEU A 117 4.74 23.18 39.25
CA LEU A 117 3.52 23.09 38.44
C LEU A 117 3.69 22.24 37.16
N ARG A 118 4.76 21.44 37.08
CA ARG A 118 5.03 20.55 35.95
C ARG A 118 4.17 19.30 36.06
N ARG A 119 3.71 18.83 34.90
CA ARG A 119 3.01 17.55 34.77
C ARG A 119 4.03 16.43 34.61
N ILE A 120 3.95 15.44 35.48
CA ILE A 120 4.76 14.23 35.43
C ILE A 120 3.84 13.11 34.96
N PHE A 121 4.25 12.41 33.92
CA PHE A 121 3.54 11.26 33.36
C PHE A 121 4.27 9.99 33.79
N THR A 122 3.58 9.10 34.50
CA THR A 122 4.06 7.77 34.85
C THR A 122 3.17 6.73 34.17
N ILE A 123 3.77 5.60 33.79
CA ILE A 123 3.01 4.50 33.18
C ILE A 123 2.11 3.88 34.24
N ASP A 124 0.83 3.71 33.91
CA ASP A 124 -0.16 3.06 34.76
C ASP A 124 -0.56 1.72 34.16
N GLU A 125 0.08 0.65 34.63
CA GLU A 125 -0.16 -0.73 34.15
C GLU A 125 -1.59 -1.22 34.43
N THR A 126 -2.35 -0.53 35.30
CA THR A 126 -3.76 -0.87 35.55
C THR A 126 -4.68 -0.39 34.43
N LYS A 127 -4.25 0.61 33.65
CA LYS A 127 -5.02 1.20 32.56
C LYS A 127 -4.58 0.61 31.23
N VAL A 128 -5.18 -0.51 30.88
CA VAL A 128 -4.96 -1.15 29.58
C VAL A 128 -6.01 -0.68 28.59
N VAL A 129 -5.58 -0.07 27.48
CA VAL A 129 -6.46 0.37 26.37
C VAL A 129 -6.29 -0.60 25.20
N PRO A 130 -7.23 -1.54 24.97
CA PRO A 130 -7.14 -2.46 23.85
C PRO A 130 -7.28 -1.74 22.51
N ILE A 131 -6.47 -2.14 21.53
CA ILE A 131 -6.50 -1.59 20.17
C ILE A 131 -6.88 -2.67 19.16
N GLY A 132 -7.40 -2.23 18.02
CA GLY A 132 -7.76 -3.13 16.92
C GLY A 132 -7.82 -2.40 15.58
N PHE A 133 -8.25 -3.15 14.57
CA PHE A 133 -8.46 -2.64 13.22
C PHE A 133 -9.94 -2.35 12.95
N PHE A 134 -10.22 -1.43 12.02
CA PHE A 134 -11.58 -1.06 11.59
C PHE A 134 -12.48 -0.64 12.76
N VAL A 135 -11.94 0.18 13.66
CA VAL A 135 -12.63 0.63 14.87
C VAL A 135 -13.46 1.87 14.61
N LYS A 136 -14.46 2.11 15.46
CA LYS A 136 -15.22 3.36 15.44
C LYS A 136 -14.53 4.43 16.26
N GLY A 137 -14.32 5.59 15.66
CA GLY A 137 -13.65 6.73 16.26
C GLY A 137 -14.35 8.06 15.94
N PRO A 138 -13.62 9.19 16.04
CA PRO A 138 -14.12 10.50 15.72
C PRO A 138 -14.65 10.60 14.28
N LYS A 139 -15.81 11.24 14.10
CA LYS A 139 -16.39 11.40 12.77
C LYS A 139 -15.50 12.27 11.89
N TYR A 140 -15.28 11.83 10.65
CA TYR A 140 -14.60 12.57 9.60
C TYR A 140 -15.43 12.57 8.32
N LYS A 141 -15.02 13.34 7.32
CA LYS A 141 -15.65 13.37 6.00
C LYS A 141 -14.63 13.00 4.95
N LEU A 142 -14.80 11.84 4.30
CA LEU A 142 -13.96 11.44 3.16
C LEU A 142 -14.10 12.47 2.04
N TRP A 143 -12.97 13.11 1.69
CA TRP A 143 -12.89 14.18 0.68
C TRP A 143 -13.87 15.34 0.92
N GLY A 144 -14.31 15.53 2.17
CA GLY A 144 -15.34 16.50 2.53
C GLY A 144 -16.79 16.12 2.16
N LEU A 145 -17.03 14.97 1.53
CA LEU A 145 -18.32 14.57 0.97
C LEU A 145 -19.01 13.44 1.75
N PHE A 146 -18.29 12.35 2.07
CA PHE A 146 -18.89 11.17 2.68
C PHE A 146 -18.59 11.10 4.18
N PRO A 147 -19.57 11.27 5.08
CA PRO A 147 -19.34 11.14 6.51
C PRO A 147 -19.04 9.68 6.87
N SER A 148 -17.99 9.45 7.65
CA SER A 148 -17.58 8.14 8.16
C SER A 148 -17.06 8.28 9.59
N ASP A 149 -17.12 7.19 10.36
CA ASP A 149 -16.59 7.08 11.73
C ASP A 149 -15.65 5.88 11.88
N VAL A 150 -15.34 5.16 10.80
CA VAL A 150 -14.49 3.97 10.84
C VAL A 150 -13.05 4.34 10.52
N HIS A 151 -12.11 3.96 11.37
CA HIS A 151 -10.68 4.18 11.20
C HIS A 151 -9.96 2.84 11.02
N LEU A 152 -8.85 2.84 10.26
CA LEU A 152 -8.08 1.61 10.05
C LEU A 152 -7.60 1.00 11.38
N MET A 153 -7.11 1.82 12.32
CA MET A 153 -6.59 1.36 13.61
C MET A 153 -6.91 2.37 14.72
N GLY A 154 -7.21 1.85 15.91
CA GLY A 154 -7.40 2.67 17.10
C GLY A 154 -7.91 1.87 18.29
N PRO A 155 -8.34 2.53 19.38
CA PRO A 155 -8.92 1.88 20.54
C PRO A 155 -10.22 1.13 20.19
N LEU A 156 -10.45 -0.04 20.80
CA LEU A 156 -11.70 -0.80 20.60
C LEU A 156 -12.91 -0.09 21.20
N LYS A 157 -12.69 0.75 22.22
CA LYS A 157 -13.74 1.54 22.87
C LYS A 157 -13.67 2.99 22.37
N ALA A 158 -14.79 3.49 21.87
CA ALA A 158 -14.90 4.88 21.39
C ALA A 158 -14.65 5.92 22.50
N SER A 159 -14.84 5.57 23.78
CA SER A 159 -14.54 6.45 24.91
C SER A 159 -13.05 6.75 25.08
N ASP A 160 -12.20 5.88 24.53
CA ASP A 160 -10.75 5.90 24.75
C ASP A 160 -10.01 6.57 23.58
N THR A 161 -10.77 7.03 22.56
CA THR A 161 -10.24 7.74 21.38
C THR A 161 -10.01 9.21 21.64
#